data_AF-A0A352RF15-F1
#
_entry.id   AF-A0A352RF15-F1
#
_cell.length_a   1.000
_cell.length_b   1.000
_cell.length_c   1.000
_cell.angle_alpha   90.00
_cell.angle_beta   90.00
_cell.angle_gamma   90.00
#
_symmetry.space_group_name_H-M   'P 1'
#
loop_
_entity.id
_entity.type
_entity.pdbx_description
1 polymer ?
#
loop_
_entity_poly.entity_id
_entity_poly.type
_entity_poly.pdbx_seq_one_letter_code
_entity_poly.pdbx_strand_id
1 'polypeptide(L)'
;TLQTDLGMLGLVFDGALILQRKSAPETTEEVRNEWAPWTIGLNFQWNENLFTMLDFHHNPMGAKNPGNYVSNSSSTIYSEFPVSLLGRDYLLPNLSYQFSPLLSFSSSAFFNLNDSSFLNTSGL
;
A
#
# COMPACT_ATOMS: atom_id res chain seq x y z
N THR A 1 -3.54 4.10 -11.60
CA THR A 1 -4.28 2.82 -11.52
C THR A 1 -4.71 2.33 -12.89
N LEU A 2 -4.37 1.08 -13.21
CA LEU A 2 -4.86 0.28 -14.35
C LEU A 2 -5.69 -0.88 -13.79
N GLN A 3 -6.86 -1.16 -14.36
CA GLN A 3 -7.71 -2.27 -13.95
C GLN A 3 -8.29 -2.98 -15.18
N THR A 4 -8.40 -4.31 -15.12
CA THR A 4 -9.10 -5.13 -16.11
C THR A 4 -9.90 -6.21 -15.40
N ASP A 5 -11.10 -6.48 -15.90
CA ASP A 5 -12.02 -7.46 -15.31
C ASP A 5 -12.45 -8.49 -16.36
N LEU A 6 -12.48 -9.77 -15.97
CA LEU A 6 -13.01 -10.89 -16.74
C LEU A 6 -14.02 -11.66 -15.89
N GLY A 7 -15.30 -11.35 -16.08
CA GLY A 7 -16.38 -11.91 -15.28
C GLY A 7 -16.27 -11.47 -13.82
N MET A 8 -16.03 -12.43 -12.93
CA MET A 8 -15.94 -12.22 -11.48
C MET A 8 -14.52 -11.91 -10.98
N LEU A 9 -13.52 -11.90 -11.86
CA LEU A 9 -12.12 -11.70 -11.51
C LEU A 9 -11.61 -10.39 -12.10
N GLY A 10 -10.97 -9.58 -11.27
CA GLY A 10 -10.29 -8.34 -11.67
C GLY A 10 -8.81 -8.38 -11.34
N LEU A 11 -8.00 -7.77 -12.20
CA LEU A 11 -6.59 -7.47 -11.95
C LEU A 11 -6.43 -5.96 -11.82
N VAL A 12 -5.73 -5.51 -10.78
CA VAL A 12 -5.40 -4.10 -10.59
C VAL A 12 -3.89 -3.91 -10.48
N PHE A 13 -3.41 -2.81 -11.05
CA PHE A 13 -2.06 -2.32 -10.84
C PHE A 13 -2.11 -0.83 -10.57
N ASP A 14 -1.42 -0.37 -9.53
CA ASP A 14 -1.23 1.04 -9.26
C ASP A 14 0.23 1.36 -8.99
N GLY A 15 0.69 2.54 -9.35
CA GLY A 15 2.08 2.89 -9.17
C GLY A 15 2.33 4.38 -9.39
N ALA A 16 3.40 4.87 -8.77
CA ALA A 16 3.81 6.26 -8.87
C ALA A 16 5.33 6.35 -8.99
N LEU A 17 5.81 7.50 -9.49
CA LEU A 17 7.22 7.89 -9.42
C LEU A 17 7.33 9.12 -8.54
N ILE A 18 8.04 8.99 -7.41
CA ILE A 18 8.27 10.07 -6.46
C ILE A 18 9.70 10.56 -6.65
N LEU A 19 9.82 11.84 -6.99
CA LEU A 19 11.08 12.52 -7.21
C LEU A 19 11.29 13.52 -6.08
N GLN A 20 12.26 13.24 -5.21
CA GLN A 20 12.67 14.23 -4.23
C GLN A 20 13.84 15.03 -4.77
N ARG A 21 13.59 16.32 -4.98
CA ARG A 21 14.64 17.30 -5.24
C ARG A 21 15.05 17.90 -3.90
N LYS A 22 16.29 17.68 -3.47
CA LYS A 22 16.86 18.47 -2.37
C LYS A 22 17.00 19.91 -2.85
N SER A 23 16.38 20.86 -2.15
CA SER A 23 16.67 22.29 -2.31
C SER A 23 18.15 22.51 -1.96
N ALA A 24 19.01 22.70 -2.95
CA ALA A 24 20.46 22.73 -2.78
C ALA A 24 20.94 24.00 -2.05
N PRO A 25 21.94 23.93 -1.16
CA PRO A 25 23.01 24.92 -1.12
C PRO A 25 23.93 24.68 -2.33
N GLU A 26 24.30 25.74 -3.04
CA GLU A 26 25.17 25.68 -4.21
C GLU A 26 26.50 24.96 -3.91
N THR A 27 26.65 23.69 -4.33
CA THR A 27 27.92 23.03 -4.72
C THR A 27 27.68 21.57 -5.17
N THR A 28 28.03 21.31 -6.44
CA THR A 28 28.46 20.05 -7.08
C THR A 28 28.05 18.70 -6.46
N GLU A 29 26.77 18.35 -6.55
CA GLU A 29 26.20 17.09 -7.09
C GLU A 29 24.72 17.01 -6.67
N GLU A 30 23.79 17.11 -7.62
CA GLU A 30 22.36 16.90 -7.35
C GLU A 30 22.13 15.41 -7.03
N VAL A 31 22.17 15.02 -5.75
CA VAL A 31 21.71 13.70 -5.31
C VAL A 31 20.19 13.66 -5.38
N ARG A 32 19.67 13.23 -6.54
CA ARG A 32 18.24 12.96 -6.77
C ARG A 32 17.91 11.57 -6.24
N ASN A 33 17.04 11.51 -5.24
CA ASN A 33 16.46 10.24 -4.82
C ASN A 33 15.15 10.01 -5.57
N GLU A 34 15.00 8.79 -6.09
CA GLU A 34 13.84 8.37 -6.86
C GLU A 34 13.24 7.12 -6.22
N TRP A 35 11.93 7.13 -6.02
CA TRP A 35 11.20 5.99 -5.49
C TRP A 35 10.02 5.68 -6.40
N ALA A 36 9.82 4.39 -6.66
CA ALA A 36 8.71 3.89 -7.46
C ALA A 36 7.84 2.93 -6.61
N PRO A 37 6.98 3.44 -5.72
CA PRO A 37 6.00 2.60 -5.05
C PRO A 37 4.98 2.06 -6.05
N TRP A 38 4.52 0.83 -5.80
CA TRP A 38 3.51 0.19 -6.62
C TRP A 38 2.69 -0.82 -5.84
N THR A 39 1.51 -1.14 -6.37
CA THR A 39 0.58 -2.14 -5.87
C THR A 39 0.14 -3.01 -7.05
N ILE A 40 0.07 -4.32 -6.84
CA ILE A 40 -0.63 -5.24 -7.74
C ILE A 40 -1.68 -5.98 -6.94
N GLY A 41 -2.83 -6.24 -7.54
CA GLY A 41 -3.97 -6.77 -6.82
C GLY A 41 -4.87 -7.67 -7.64
N LEU A 42 -5.58 -8.53 -6.92
CA LEU A 42 -6.62 -9.41 -7.43
C LEU A 42 -7.94 -9.08 -6.74
N ASN A 43 -8.96 -8.82 -7.56
CA ASN A 43 -10.33 -8.61 -7.11
C ASN A 43 -11.18 -9.83 -7.44
N PHE A 44 -12.03 -10.26 -6.51
CA PHE A 44 -12.93 -11.40 -6.67
C PHE A 44 -14.34 -11.00 -6.24
N GLN A 45 -15.27 -10.97 -7.19
CA GLN A 45 -16.70 -10.84 -6.94
C GLN A 45 -17.32 -12.23 -6.89
N TRP A 46 -17.40 -12.86 -5.72
CA TRP A 46 -17.82 -14.27 -5.59
C TRP A 46 -19.28 -14.51 -5.96
N ASN A 47 -20.15 -13.55 -5.65
CA ASN A 47 -21.57 -13.47 -5.99
C ASN A 47 -22.04 -12.02 -5.82
N GLU A 48 -23.34 -11.72 -5.90
CA GLU A 48 -23.87 -10.35 -5.73
C GLU A 48 -23.64 -9.73 -4.34
N ASN A 49 -23.24 -10.51 -3.33
CA ASN A 49 -23.11 -10.06 -1.95
C ASN A 49 -21.68 -10.09 -1.41
N LEU A 50 -20.80 -10.96 -1.92
CA LEU A 50 -19.46 -11.17 -1.40
C LEU A 50 -18.39 -10.69 -2.39
N PHE A 51 -17.60 -9.73 -1.95
CA PHE A 51 -16.41 -9.25 -2.63
C PHE A 51 -15.17 -9.48 -1.76
N THR A 52 -14.06 -9.89 -2.38
CA THR A 52 -12.75 -9.90 -1.71
C THR A 52 -11.68 -9.34 -2.64
N MET A 53 -10.66 -8.76 -2.04
CA MET A 53 -9.47 -8.29 -2.74
C MET A 53 -8.22 -8.77 -1.99
N LEU A 54 -7.16 -9.03 -2.75
CA LEU A 54 -5.83 -9.30 -2.23
C LEU A 54 -4.81 -8.49 -3.00
N ASP A 55 -4.24 -7.50 -2.32
CA ASP A 55 -3.20 -6.65 -2.90
C ASP A 55 -1.84 -6.93 -2.28
N PHE A 56 -0.80 -6.86 -3.11
CA PHE A 56 0.58 -6.74 -2.68
C PHE A 56 1.06 -5.32 -2.96
N HIS A 57 1.49 -4.62 -1.92
CA HIS A 57 2.00 -3.25 -2.01
C HIS A 57 3.49 -3.21 -1.69
N HIS A 58 4.28 -2.70 -2.64
CA HIS A 58 5.70 -2.46 -2.48
C HIS A 58 5.98 -0.97 -2.26
N ASN A 59 6.47 -0.66 -1.07
CA ASN A 59 6.93 0.66 -0.67
C ASN A 59 8.47 0.71 -0.62
N PRO A 60 9.16 1.15 -1.69
CA PRO A 60 10.63 1.18 -1.71
C PRO A 60 11.25 2.19 -0.72
N MET A 61 10.44 3.12 -0.20
CA MET A 61 10.86 4.09 0.83
C MET A 61 10.96 3.41 2.21
N GLY A 62 10.27 2.29 2.41
CA GLY A 62 10.25 1.55 3.66
C GLY A 62 11.48 0.69 3.92
N ALA A 63 11.69 0.34 5.19
CA ALA A 63 12.81 -0.50 5.61
C ALA A 63 12.47 -1.99 5.51
N LYS A 64 13.48 -2.80 5.15
CA LYS A 64 13.39 -4.27 5.23
C LYS A 64 13.63 -4.80 6.65
N ASN A 65 14.43 -4.09 7.44
CA ASN A 65 14.77 -4.45 8.81
C ASN A 65 13.93 -3.59 9.78
N PRO A 66 13.13 -4.19 10.67
CA PRO A 66 12.28 -3.46 11.61
C PRO A 66 13.06 -2.55 12.57
N GLY A 67 14.31 -2.89 12.88
CA GLY A 67 15.19 -2.03 13.69
C GLY A 67 15.47 -0.66 13.07
N ASN A 68 15.20 -0.49 11.78
CA ASN A 68 15.41 0.77 11.05
C ASN A 68 14.12 1.58 10.85
N TYR A 69 12.94 1.12 11.32
CA TYR A 69 11.68 1.83 11.06
C TYR A 69 11.68 3.25 11.61
N VAL A 70 12.07 3.40 12.88
CA VAL A 70 12.06 4.72 13.54
C VAL A 70 13.08 5.66 12.89
N SER A 71 14.32 5.19 12.67
CA SER A 71 15.36 6.01 12.04
C SER A 71 15.01 6.37 10.59
N ASN A 72 14.38 5.47 9.84
CA ASN A 72 13.94 5.72 8.47
C ASN A 72 12.76 6.71 8.42
N SER A 73 11.84 6.67 9.40
CA SER A 73 10.70 7.59 9.49
C SER A 73 11.11 9.06 9.67
N SER A 74 12.35 9.32 10.13
CA SER A 74 12.92 10.66 10.22
C SER A 74 13.54 11.16 8.91
N SER A 75 13.54 10.36 7.84
CA SER A 75 14.06 10.81 6.53
C SER A 75 13.10 11.76 5.83
N THR A 76 13.65 12.61 4.97
CA THR A 76 12.92 13.70 4.32
C THR A 76 11.69 13.21 3.53
N ILE A 77 11.73 11.99 2.97
CA ILE A 77 10.61 11.40 2.23
C ILE A 77 9.36 11.18 3.11
N TYR A 78 9.53 10.85 4.40
CA TYR A 78 8.43 10.64 5.35
C TYR A 78 7.92 11.95 5.98
N SER A 79 8.72 13.02 5.95
CA SER A 79 8.29 14.34 6.45
C SER A 79 7.59 15.18 5.38
N GLU A 80 7.97 15.02 4.11
CA GLU A 80 7.45 15.83 2.99
C GLU A 80 6.27 15.19 2.26
N PHE A 81 6.15 13.86 2.30
CA PHE A 81 5.08 13.13 1.66
C PHE A 81 4.21 12.42 2.71
N PRO A 82 2.89 12.30 2.49
CA PRO A 82 1.98 11.62 3.40
C PRO A 82 2.13 10.08 3.31
N VAL A 83 3.35 9.57 3.45
CA VAL A 83 3.66 8.14 3.48
C VAL A 83 3.67 7.67 4.93
N SER A 84 2.78 6.76 5.30
CA SER A 84 2.66 6.25 6.69
C SER A 84 3.19 4.83 6.88
N LEU A 85 3.49 4.10 5.79
CA LEU A 85 3.98 2.73 5.83
C LEU A 85 5.50 2.70 6.01
N LEU A 86 5.99 2.17 7.13
CA LEU A 86 7.42 2.13 7.47
C LEU A 86 8.15 0.87 6.99
N GLY A 87 7.39 -0.22 6.79
CA GLY A 87 7.84 -1.44 6.12
C GLY A 87 7.92 -1.27 4.61
N ARG A 88 8.55 -2.24 3.95
CA ARG A 88 8.75 -2.24 2.49
C ARG A 88 7.68 -3.02 1.75
N ASP A 89 7.24 -4.14 2.28
CA ASP A 89 6.39 -5.10 1.56
C ASP A 89 5.16 -5.41 2.40
N TYR A 90 3.98 -5.19 1.83
CA TYR A 90 2.71 -5.40 2.52
C TYR A 90 1.79 -6.29 1.72
N LEU A 91 1.03 -7.12 2.44
CA LEU A 91 -0.13 -7.82 1.90
C LEU A 91 -1.40 -7.19 2.48
N LEU A 92 -2.32 -6.78 1.61
CA LEU A 92 -3.50 -5.99 1.96
C LEU A 92 -4.78 -6.75 1.56
N PRO A 93 -5.23 -7.74 2.33
CA PRO A 93 -6.51 -8.39 2.09
C PRO A 93 -7.66 -7.47 2.48
N ASN A 94 -8.74 -7.54 1.70
CA ASN A 94 -10.01 -6.90 1.98
C ASN A 94 -11.16 -7.87 1.69
N LEU A 95 -12.20 -7.80 2.51
CA LEU A 95 -13.46 -8.52 2.33
C LEU A 95 -14.61 -7.56 2.58
N SER A 96 -15.64 -7.66 1.76
CA SER A 96 -16.93 -7.00 1.96
C SER A 96 -18.06 -7.98 1.72
N TYR A 97 -19.04 -8.01 2.63
CA TYR A 97 -20.23 -8.85 2.52
C TYR A 97 -21.49 -8.02 2.77
N GLN A 98 -22.41 -7.99 1.80
CA GLN A 98 -23.68 -7.29 1.93
C GLN A 98 -24.80 -8.25 2.36
N PHE A 99 -25.28 -8.12 3.60
CA PHE A 99 -26.42 -8.92 4.09
C PHE A 99 -27.74 -8.41 3.51
N SER A 100 -27.86 -7.09 3.35
CA SER A 100 -29.01 -6.41 2.75
C SER A 100 -28.56 -5.05 2.19
N PRO A 101 -29.38 -4.34 1.40
CA PRO A 101 -29.04 -3.01 0.91
C PRO A 101 -28.66 -1.98 1.99
N LEU A 102 -29.02 -2.22 3.26
CA LEU A 102 -28.77 -1.32 4.39
C LEU A 102 -27.81 -1.90 5.45
N LEU A 103 -27.31 -3.13 5.27
CA LEU A 103 -26.44 -3.79 6.25
C LEU A 103 -25.30 -4.53 5.54
N SER A 104 -24.06 -4.18 5.87
CA SER A 104 -22.88 -4.77 5.24
C SER A 104 -21.75 -4.94 6.23
N PHE A 105 -21.07 -6.08 6.19
CA PHE A 105 -19.80 -6.27 6.86
C PHE A 105 -18.64 -5.88 5.93
N SER A 106 -17.60 -5.28 6.50
CA SER A 106 -16.31 -5.12 5.84
C SER A 106 -15.17 -5.45 6.80
N SER A 107 -14.09 -6.01 6.25
CA SER A 107 -12.87 -6.31 6.98
C SER A 107 -11.68 -6.08 6.07
N SER A 108 -10.64 -5.42 6.56
CA SER A 108 -9.40 -5.24 5.83
C SER A 108 -8.21 -5.21 6.76
N ALA A 109 -7.06 -5.63 6.25
CA ALA A 109 -5.85 -5.65 7.05
C ALA A 109 -4.63 -5.17 6.26
N PHE A 110 -3.65 -4.66 6.99
CA PHE A 110 -2.31 -4.36 6.51
C PHE A 110 -1.35 -5.35 7.17
N PHE A 111 -0.91 -6.38 6.44
CA PHE A 111 0.12 -7.30 6.91
C PHE A 111 1.48 -6.82 6.44
N ASN A 112 2.35 -6.42 7.37
CA ASN A 112 3.73 -6.08 7.08
C ASN A 112 4.55 -7.35 6.96
N LEU A 113 5.02 -7.67 5.75
CA LEU A 113 5.76 -8.91 5.49
C LEU A 113 7.21 -8.84 5.98
N ASN A 114 7.70 -7.65 6.37
CA ASN A 114 9.06 -7.49 6.86
C ASN A 114 9.21 -7.85 8.35
N ASP A 115 8.14 -7.82 9.14
CA ASP A 115 8.14 -8.20 10.57
C ASP A 115 6.97 -9.09 11.00
N SER A 116 6.08 -9.47 10.07
CA SER A 116 4.86 -10.24 10.33
C SER A 116 3.85 -9.55 11.25
N SER A 117 4.00 -8.25 11.51
CA SER A 117 2.99 -7.46 12.22
C SER A 117 1.80 -7.19 11.31
N PHE A 118 0.63 -6.93 11.91
CA PHE A 118 -0.55 -6.56 11.15
C PHE A 118 -1.46 -5.59 11.91
N LEU A 119 -2.18 -4.79 11.14
CA LEU A 119 -3.30 -3.97 11.60
C LEU A 119 -4.55 -4.43 10.89
N ASN A 120 -5.63 -4.69 11.61
CA ASN A 120 -6.93 -5.07 11.06
C ASN A 120 -7.98 -4.02 11.42
N THR A 121 -8.84 -3.69 10.47
CA THR A 121 -10.08 -2.94 10.70
C THR A 121 -11.26 -3.77 10.23
N SER A 122 -12.32 -3.83 11.03
CA SER A 122 -13.53 -4.58 10.69
C SER A 122 -14.75 -3.87 11.23
N GLY A 123 -15.85 -3.89 10.49
CA GLY A 123 -17.07 -3.16 10.83
C GLY A 123 -18.31 -3.74 10.17
N LEU A 124 -19.46 -3.45 10.79
CA LEU A 124 -20.82 -3.74 10.31
C LEU A 124 -21.54 -2.45 9.90
#